data_AF-A0A7S2A3Q6-F1
#
_entry.id   AF-A0A7S2A3Q6-F1
#
_cell.length_a   1.000
_cell.length_b   1.000
_cell.length_c   1.000
_cell.angle_alpha   90.00
_cell.angle_beta   90.00
_cell.angle_gamma   90.00
#
_symmetry.space_group_name_H-M   'P 1'
#
loop_
_entity.id
_entity.type
_entity.pdbx_description
1 polymer ?
#
loop_
_entity_poly.entity_id
_entity_poly.type
_entity_poly.pdbx_seq_one_letter_code
_entity_poly.pdbx_strand_id
1 'polypeptide(L)'
;DDAPEGASVEDKRRLKRLRHARRRVRELGRDLELARRELDALTKRTARLEAERRRHEPAFGPDEHRAVERTVRAALYPLIPSLASHIDDRHARMIAKYRTLDAQTDLTKPWEWFPRARLDKRRIVFHGGPTNSGKTHEALRRLAEAERGLYLAPLRLLAAEVYETLTSRGVYVSLQTGQEKRE
;
A
#
# COMPACT_ATOMS: atom_id res chain seq x y z
N ASP A 1 45.23 19.42 -26.77
CA ASP A 1 46.48 20.20 -26.84
C ASP A 1 46.65 20.72 -28.25
N ASP A 2 46.89 22.03 -28.36
CA ASP A 2 47.57 22.70 -29.49
C ASP A 2 47.41 24.22 -29.29
N ALA A 3 48.48 24.86 -28.86
CA ALA A 3 48.66 26.31 -28.91
C ALA A 3 50.09 26.58 -29.39
N PRO A 4 50.29 27.42 -30.41
CA PRO A 4 51.62 27.68 -30.96
C PRO A 4 52.47 28.52 -29.99
N GLU A 5 53.74 28.15 -29.85
CA GLU A 5 54.72 28.84 -29.01
C GLU A 5 55.10 30.21 -29.63
N GLY A 6 54.78 31.30 -28.92
CA GLY A 6 55.13 32.68 -29.32
C GLY A 6 54.10 33.79 -29.03
N ALA A 7 52.91 33.49 -28.51
CA ALA A 7 51.84 34.49 -28.34
C ALA A 7 51.98 35.38 -27.07
N SER A 8 51.73 36.69 -27.20
CA SER A 8 51.68 37.69 -26.12
C SER A 8 50.67 37.31 -25.02
N VAL A 9 50.91 37.72 -23.77
CA VAL A 9 50.01 37.50 -22.63
C VAL A 9 48.60 38.02 -22.90
N GLU A 10 48.49 39.10 -23.68
CA GLU A 10 47.23 39.71 -24.08
C GLU A 10 46.46 38.86 -25.10
N ASP A 11 47.16 38.23 -26.05
CA ASP A 11 46.57 37.29 -27.02
C ASP A 11 46.05 36.02 -26.35
N LYS A 12 46.79 35.49 -25.36
CA LYS A 12 46.34 34.34 -24.55
C LYS A 12 45.07 34.67 -23.75
N ARG A 13 44.96 35.89 -23.19
CA ARG A 13 43.75 36.37 -22.49
C ARG A 13 42.57 36.53 -23.44
N ARG A 14 42.80 37.09 -24.64
CA ARG A 14 41.77 37.27 -25.67
C ARG A 14 41.25 35.93 -26.19
N LEU A 15 42.14 34.97 -26.44
CA LEU A 15 41.79 33.60 -26.84
C LEU A 15 40.97 32.87 -25.76
N LYS A 16 41.32 33.04 -24.47
CA LYS A 16 40.55 32.47 -23.35
C LYS A 16 39.13 33.04 -23.25
N ARG A 17 38.97 34.36 -23.43
CA ARG A 17 37.64 35.02 -23.47
C ARG A 17 36.80 34.52 -24.65
N LEU A 18 37.39 34.40 -25.84
CA LEU A 18 36.71 33.86 -27.02
C LEU A 18 36.29 32.39 -26.84
N ARG A 19 37.14 31.56 -26.23
CA ARG A 19 36.79 30.16 -25.90
C ARG A 19 35.62 30.09 -24.91
N HIS A 20 35.60 30.96 -23.89
CA HIS A 20 34.51 31.03 -22.92
C HIS A 20 33.20 31.52 -23.55
N ALA A 21 33.24 32.57 -24.38
CA ALA A 21 32.08 33.05 -25.12
C ALA A 21 31.51 31.97 -26.06
N ARG A 22 32.37 31.26 -26.81
CA ARG A 22 31.97 30.15 -27.68
C ARG A 22 31.41 28.96 -26.91
N ARG A 23 31.88 28.72 -25.68
CA ARG A 23 31.29 27.69 -24.79
C ARG A 23 29.88 28.10 -24.33
N ARG A 24 29.71 29.35 -23.89
CA ARG A 24 28.43 29.89 -23.41
C ARG A 24 27.36 29.94 -24.52
N VAL A 25 27.73 30.29 -25.75
CA VAL A 25 26.82 30.21 -26.91
C VAL A 25 26.40 28.77 -27.19
N ARG A 26 27.30 27.79 -27.05
CA ARG A 26 26.96 26.36 -27.20
C ARG A 26 26.12 25.79 -26.07
N GLU A 27 26.21 26.35 -24.86
CA GLU A 27 25.35 25.98 -23.72
C GLU A 27 23.94 26.56 -23.95
N LEU A 28 23.83 27.85 -24.25
CA LEU A 28 22.55 28.49 -24.59
C LEU A 28 21.84 27.83 -25.77
N GLY A 29 22.57 27.42 -26.81
CA GLY A 29 21.99 26.68 -27.94
C GLY A 29 21.40 25.34 -27.52
N ARG A 30 22.05 24.62 -26.59
CA ARG A 30 21.53 23.34 -26.05
C ARG A 30 20.32 23.55 -25.17
N ASP A 31 20.32 24.58 -24.32
CA ASP A 31 19.19 24.91 -23.46
C ASP A 31 17.95 25.31 -24.29
N LEU A 32 18.16 26.04 -25.38
CA LEU A 32 17.09 26.47 -26.29
C LEU A 32 16.52 25.28 -27.08
N GLU A 33 17.36 24.31 -27.48
CA GLU A 33 16.90 23.05 -28.05
C GLU A 33 16.09 22.21 -27.05
N LEU A 34 16.51 22.17 -25.78
CA LEU A 34 15.79 21.45 -24.72
C LEU A 34 14.42 22.08 -24.48
N ALA A 35 14.37 23.40 -24.30
CA ALA A 35 13.12 24.14 -24.11
C ALA A 35 12.15 23.95 -25.30
N ARG A 36 12.68 23.92 -26.54
CA ARG A 36 11.87 23.65 -27.74
C ARG A 36 11.28 22.25 -27.72
N ARG A 37 12.06 21.23 -27.32
CA ARG A 37 11.56 19.85 -27.19
C ARG A 37 10.48 19.73 -26.11
N GLU A 38 10.64 20.43 -24.98
CA GLU A 38 9.62 20.47 -23.93
C GLU A 38 8.33 21.12 -24.42
N LEU A 39 8.43 22.24 -25.15
CA LEU A 39 7.27 22.91 -25.73
C LEU A 39 6.54 22.01 -26.75
N ASP A 40 7.29 21.30 -27.61
CA ASP A 40 6.72 20.34 -28.55
C ASP A 40 6.03 19.17 -27.82
N ALA A 41 6.63 18.67 -26.73
CA ALA A 41 6.05 17.61 -25.92
C ALA A 41 4.77 18.06 -25.21
N LEU A 42 4.75 19.28 -24.66
CA LEU A 42 3.56 19.87 -24.04
C LEU A 42 2.44 20.09 -25.06
N THR A 43 2.78 20.59 -26.26
CA THR A 43 1.82 20.81 -27.34
C THR A 43 1.18 19.50 -27.82
N LYS A 44 1.98 18.43 -27.93
CA LYS A 44 1.45 17.08 -28.22
C LYS A 44 0.55 16.58 -27.09
N ARG A 45 0.91 16.85 -25.83
CA ARG A 45 0.14 16.43 -24.66
C ARG A 45 -1.20 17.17 -24.57
N THR A 46 -1.23 18.48 -24.81
CA THR A 46 -2.47 19.26 -24.83
C THR A 46 -3.38 18.81 -25.96
N ALA A 47 -2.85 18.63 -27.18
CA ALA A 47 -3.63 18.10 -28.31
C ALA A 47 -4.22 16.71 -28.02
N ARG A 48 -3.45 15.82 -27.36
CA ARG A 48 -3.95 14.51 -26.93
C ARG A 48 -5.07 14.64 -25.91
N LEU A 49 -4.90 15.46 -24.88
CA LEU A 49 -5.90 15.69 -23.83
C LEU A 49 -7.16 16.33 -24.39
N GLU A 50 -7.06 17.24 -25.37
CA GLU A 50 -8.21 17.82 -26.05
C GLU A 50 -8.96 16.79 -26.89
N ALA A 51 -8.26 15.92 -27.61
CA ALA A 51 -8.87 14.83 -28.36
C ALA A 51 -9.54 13.77 -27.45
N GLU A 52 -9.01 13.57 -26.25
CA GLU A 52 -9.60 12.70 -25.22
C GLU A 52 -10.82 13.38 -24.57
N ARG A 53 -10.73 14.67 -24.25
CA ARG A 53 -11.85 15.46 -23.71
C ARG A 53 -13.02 15.50 -24.68
N ARG A 54 -12.77 15.66 -25.99
CA ARG A 54 -13.82 15.60 -27.02
C ARG A 54 -14.50 14.23 -27.12
N ARG A 55 -13.77 13.14 -26.85
CA ARG A 55 -14.34 11.78 -26.81
C ARG A 55 -15.19 11.53 -25.57
N HIS A 56 -14.87 12.20 -24.48
CA HIS A 56 -15.59 12.11 -23.21
C HIS A 56 -16.43 13.36 -22.93
N GLU A 57 -16.77 14.12 -23.97
CA GLU A 57 -17.63 15.28 -23.81
C GLU A 57 -19.00 14.78 -23.35
N PRO A 58 -19.46 15.17 -22.15
CA PRO A 58 -20.73 14.68 -21.64
C PRO A 58 -21.85 15.10 -22.60
N ALA A 59 -22.77 14.17 -22.88
CA ALA A 59 -23.90 14.41 -23.78
C ALA A 59 -24.81 15.57 -23.34
N PHE A 60 -24.67 16.03 -22.09
CA PHE A 60 -25.41 17.11 -21.48
C PHE A 60 -24.46 18.15 -20.90
N GLY A 61 -24.81 19.42 -21.05
CA GLY A 61 -24.13 20.50 -20.36
C GLY A 61 -24.28 20.41 -18.83
N PRO A 62 -23.46 21.12 -18.03
CA PRO A 62 -23.54 21.08 -16.57
C PRO A 62 -24.92 21.44 -15.99
N ASP A 63 -25.65 22.37 -16.62
CA ASP A 63 -27.00 22.76 -16.19
C ASP A 63 -28.07 21.73 -16.53
N GLU A 64 -27.96 21.11 -17.72
CA GLU A 64 -28.84 20.01 -18.14
C GLU A 64 -28.63 18.78 -17.24
N HIS A 65 -27.37 18.47 -16.91
CA HIS A 65 -27.06 17.40 -15.98
C HIS A 65 -27.69 17.65 -14.60
N ARG A 66 -27.60 18.88 -14.08
CA ARG A 66 -28.27 19.27 -12.83
C ARG A 66 -29.79 19.17 -12.92
N ALA A 67 -30.38 19.54 -14.06
CA ALA A 67 -31.83 19.46 -14.26
C ALA A 67 -32.33 18.00 -14.32
N VAL A 68 -31.60 17.14 -15.03
CA VAL A 68 -31.85 15.69 -15.09
C VAL A 68 -31.69 15.08 -13.70
N GLU A 69 -30.61 15.39 -12.98
CA GLU A 69 -30.40 14.90 -11.62
C GLU A 69 -31.55 15.29 -10.68
N ARG A 70 -32.01 16.55 -10.72
CA ARG A 70 -33.17 17.00 -9.93
C ARG A 70 -34.42 16.22 -10.26
N THR A 71 -34.69 16.00 -11.55
CA THR A 71 -35.89 15.28 -12.02
C THR A 71 -35.84 13.82 -11.61
N VAL A 72 -34.71 13.15 -11.84
CA VAL A 72 -34.48 11.76 -11.46
C VAL A 72 -34.57 11.61 -9.95
N ARG A 73 -33.95 12.51 -9.18
CA ARG A 73 -34.04 12.50 -7.71
C ARG A 73 -35.49 12.69 -7.26
N ALA A 74 -36.22 13.65 -7.82
CA ALA A 74 -37.62 13.90 -7.47
C ALA A 74 -38.53 12.70 -7.79
N ALA A 75 -38.25 11.94 -8.86
CA ALA A 75 -39.00 10.76 -9.23
C ALA A 75 -38.60 9.50 -8.43
N LEU A 76 -37.29 9.30 -8.20
CA LEU A 76 -36.78 8.12 -7.48
C LEU A 76 -36.99 8.20 -5.98
N TYR A 77 -36.94 9.40 -5.38
CA TYR A 77 -37.09 9.58 -3.94
C TYR A 77 -38.42 9.02 -3.38
N PRO A 78 -39.58 9.17 -4.02
CA PRO A 78 -40.81 8.50 -3.60
C PRO A 78 -40.89 7.04 -4.04
N LEU A 79 -40.30 6.67 -5.19
CA LEU A 79 -40.34 5.30 -5.70
C LEU A 79 -39.52 4.33 -4.83
N ILE A 80 -38.34 4.74 -4.36
CA ILE A 80 -37.43 3.87 -3.61
C ILE A 80 -38.08 3.35 -2.31
N PRO A 81 -38.69 4.18 -1.44
CA PRO A 81 -39.39 3.69 -0.26
C PRO A 81 -40.56 2.77 -0.59
N SER A 82 -41.37 3.09 -1.61
CA SER A 82 -42.49 2.24 -2.02
C SER A 82 -42.01 0.88 -2.55
N LEU A 83 -40.96 0.87 -3.36
CA LEU A 83 -40.33 -0.35 -3.85
C LEU A 83 -39.70 -1.16 -2.71
N ALA A 84 -39.00 -0.50 -1.79
CA ALA A 84 -38.41 -1.15 -0.63
C ALA A 84 -39.49 -1.80 0.26
N SER A 85 -40.58 -1.09 0.54
CA SER A 85 -41.74 -1.64 1.27
C SER A 85 -42.35 -2.83 0.52
N HIS A 86 -42.54 -2.72 -0.80
CA HIS A 86 -43.09 -3.81 -1.60
C HIS A 86 -42.22 -5.06 -1.57
N ILE A 87 -40.89 -4.89 -1.62
CA ILE A 87 -39.92 -5.99 -1.53
C ILE A 87 -39.95 -6.60 -0.12
N ASP A 88 -39.97 -5.78 0.93
CA ASP A 88 -40.02 -6.25 2.32
C ASP A 88 -41.30 -7.05 2.57
N ASP A 89 -42.46 -6.54 2.16
CA ASP A 89 -43.75 -7.24 2.29
C ASP A 89 -43.77 -8.58 1.53
N ARG A 90 -43.29 -8.59 0.28
CA ARG A 90 -43.29 -9.78 -0.57
C ARG A 90 -42.26 -10.82 -0.12
N HIS A 91 -41.12 -10.39 0.41
CA HIS A 91 -39.96 -11.24 0.69
C HIS A 91 -39.52 -11.24 2.16
N ALA A 92 -40.36 -10.80 3.10
CA ALA A 92 -40.06 -10.68 4.52
C ALA A 92 -39.36 -11.91 5.11
N ARG A 93 -39.89 -13.11 4.82
CA ARG A 93 -39.32 -14.39 5.32
C ARG A 93 -37.91 -14.65 4.80
N MET A 94 -37.65 -14.32 3.54
CA MET A 94 -36.35 -14.50 2.90
C MET A 94 -35.34 -13.50 3.43
N ILE A 95 -35.72 -12.22 3.53
CA ILE A 95 -34.89 -11.15 4.10
C ILE A 95 -34.51 -11.48 5.55
N ALA A 96 -35.47 -11.91 6.37
CA ALA A 96 -35.21 -12.33 7.74
C ALA A 96 -34.20 -13.49 7.81
N LYS A 97 -34.39 -14.54 6.97
CA LYS A 97 -33.46 -15.67 6.88
C LYS A 97 -32.05 -15.22 6.52
N TYR A 98 -31.90 -14.34 5.53
CA TYR A 98 -30.59 -13.83 5.13
C TYR A 98 -29.95 -12.95 6.19
N ARG A 99 -30.71 -12.11 6.91
CA ARG A 99 -30.20 -11.34 8.04
C ARG A 99 -29.67 -12.22 9.17
N THR A 100 -30.38 -13.31 9.49
CA THR A 100 -29.88 -14.27 10.48
C THR A 100 -28.61 -14.95 10.01
N LEU A 101 -28.55 -15.37 8.74
CA LEU A 101 -27.35 -15.97 8.17
C LEU A 101 -26.18 -14.98 8.21
N ASP A 102 -26.40 -13.74 7.76
CA ASP A 102 -25.42 -12.67 7.75
C ASP A 102 -24.83 -12.44 9.15
N ALA A 103 -25.68 -12.32 10.18
CA ALA A 103 -25.24 -12.16 11.56
C ALA A 103 -24.44 -13.35 12.11
N GLN A 104 -24.72 -14.57 11.64
CA GLN A 104 -23.97 -15.78 12.04
C GLN A 104 -22.65 -15.94 11.27
N THR A 105 -22.56 -15.33 10.08
CA THR A 105 -21.38 -15.39 9.21
C THR A 105 -20.58 -14.10 9.19
N ASP A 106 -20.96 -13.11 10.01
CA ASP A 106 -20.22 -11.86 10.14
C ASP A 106 -18.90 -12.10 10.86
N LEU A 107 -17.84 -12.22 10.07
CA LEU A 107 -16.48 -12.39 10.55
C LEU A 107 -15.66 -11.09 10.50
N THR A 108 -16.30 -9.92 10.40
CA THR A 108 -15.61 -8.64 10.20
C THR A 108 -14.83 -8.15 11.43
N LYS A 109 -15.16 -8.67 12.62
CA LYS A 109 -14.56 -8.23 13.90
C LYS A 109 -13.87 -9.36 14.68
N PRO A 110 -12.84 -10.02 14.10
CA PRO A 110 -12.16 -11.13 14.76
C PRO A 110 -11.48 -10.75 16.09
N TRP A 111 -11.20 -9.46 16.30
CA TRP A 111 -10.65 -8.97 17.56
C TRP A 111 -11.62 -9.04 18.75
N GLU A 112 -12.94 -9.07 18.50
CA GLU A 112 -13.98 -9.16 19.52
C GLU A 112 -14.21 -10.60 20.01
N TRP A 113 -13.77 -11.60 19.22
CA TRP A 113 -13.95 -13.03 19.55
C TRP A 113 -13.20 -13.47 20.82
N PHE A 114 -12.21 -12.69 21.27
CA PHE A 114 -11.36 -13.01 22.41
C PHE A 114 -11.46 -11.94 23.52
N PRO A 115 -12.63 -11.77 24.16
CA PRO A 115 -12.87 -10.69 25.12
C PRO A 115 -11.92 -10.77 26.33
N ARG A 116 -11.66 -11.99 26.86
CA ARG A 116 -10.71 -12.18 27.97
C ARG A 116 -9.32 -11.65 27.65
N ALA A 117 -8.78 -12.03 26.49
CA ALA A 117 -7.47 -11.54 26.06
C ALA A 117 -7.45 -10.02 25.87
N ARG A 118 -8.60 -9.38 25.55
CA ARG A 118 -8.71 -7.92 25.38
C ARG A 118 -8.71 -7.14 26.71
N LEU A 119 -9.07 -7.78 27.82
CA LEU A 119 -9.00 -7.18 29.15
C LEU A 119 -7.57 -7.11 29.68
N ASP A 120 -6.70 -8.02 29.25
CA ASP A 120 -5.30 -8.03 29.67
C ASP A 120 -4.47 -6.95 28.97
N LYS A 121 -3.62 -6.26 29.74
CA LYS A 121 -2.61 -5.33 29.20
C LYS A 121 -1.51 -6.13 28.49
N ARG A 122 -1.53 -6.12 27.16
CA ARG A 122 -0.59 -6.88 26.33
C ARG A 122 0.44 -5.99 25.64
N ARG A 123 1.69 -6.45 25.60
CA ARG A 123 2.77 -5.84 24.80
C ARG A 123 3.09 -6.75 23.61
N ILE A 124 2.96 -6.24 22.40
CA ILE A 124 3.31 -6.97 21.16
C ILE A 124 4.74 -6.59 20.77
N VAL A 125 5.62 -7.58 20.63
CA VAL A 125 7.00 -7.38 20.18
C VAL A 125 7.19 -8.16 18.87
N PHE A 126 7.47 -7.43 17.79
CA PHE A 126 7.69 -8.02 16.47
C PHE A 126 9.19 -8.13 16.17
N HIS A 127 9.68 -9.35 15.96
CA HIS A 127 11.08 -9.63 15.60
C HIS A 127 11.22 -9.75 14.07
N GLY A 128 11.31 -8.62 13.36
CA GLY A 128 11.43 -8.58 11.90
C GLY A 128 12.88 -8.75 11.39
N GLY A 129 13.06 -9.50 10.29
CA GLY A 129 14.36 -9.67 9.62
C GLY A 129 14.37 -10.79 8.57
N PRO A 130 15.43 -10.92 7.75
CA PRO A 130 15.57 -11.98 6.74
C PRO A 130 15.75 -13.37 7.36
N THR A 131 15.46 -14.46 6.66
CA THR A 131 15.64 -15.83 7.18
C THR A 131 17.06 -16.04 7.74
N ASN A 132 17.18 -16.86 8.79
CA ASN A 132 18.45 -17.15 9.49
C ASN A 132 19.13 -15.95 10.20
N SER A 133 18.40 -14.88 10.50
CA SER A 133 18.92 -13.69 11.21
C SER A 133 18.86 -13.76 12.75
N GLY A 134 18.70 -14.96 13.35
CA GLY A 134 18.66 -15.13 14.81
C GLY A 134 17.42 -14.57 15.53
N LYS A 135 16.40 -14.08 14.82
CA LYS A 135 15.18 -13.50 15.41
C LYS A 135 14.44 -14.44 16.39
N THR A 136 14.38 -15.73 16.07
CA THR A 136 13.74 -16.74 16.92
C THR A 136 14.51 -16.97 18.23
N HIS A 137 15.85 -16.83 18.20
CA HIS A 137 16.70 -17.10 19.35
C HIS A 137 16.38 -16.16 20.52
N GLU A 138 16.24 -14.86 20.28
CA GLU A 138 15.91 -13.90 21.35
C GLU A 138 14.51 -14.13 21.93
N ALA A 139 13.54 -14.53 21.10
CA ALA A 139 12.20 -14.85 21.57
C ALA A 139 12.18 -16.10 22.46
N LEU A 140 12.91 -17.16 22.07
CA LEU A 140 13.03 -18.40 22.85
C LEU A 140 13.85 -18.21 24.13
N ARG A 141 14.88 -17.35 24.11
CA ARG A 141 15.64 -17.00 25.32
C ARG A 141 14.73 -16.36 26.36
N ARG A 142 13.91 -15.38 25.97
CA ARG A 142 12.92 -14.77 26.87
C ARG A 142 11.85 -15.74 27.34
N LEU A 143 11.45 -16.68 26.50
CA LEU A 143 10.50 -17.73 26.89
C LEU A 143 11.07 -18.63 27.99
N ALA A 144 12.35 -19.02 27.86
CA ALA A 144 13.03 -19.86 28.85
C ALA A 144 13.22 -19.17 30.21
N GLU A 145 13.30 -17.83 30.23
CA GLU A 145 13.44 -17.02 31.45
C GLU A 145 12.08 -16.67 32.10
N ALA A 146 10.96 -16.89 31.42
CA ALA A 146 9.64 -16.55 31.92
C ALA A 146 9.09 -17.61 32.88
N GLU A 147 8.32 -17.21 33.90
CA GLU A 147 7.65 -18.16 34.82
C GLU A 147 6.70 -19.09 34.07
N ARG A 148 5.97 -18.55 33.08
CA ARG A 148 5.02 -19.29 32.24
C ARG A 148 5.05 -18.73 30.84
N GLY A 149 4.95 -19.62 29.85
CA GLY A 149 4.86 -19.20 28.45
C GLY A 149 4.43 -20.33 27.53
N LEU A 150 4.11 -19.96 26.30
CA LEU A 150 3.65 -20.86 25.26
C LEU A 150 4.41 -20.56 23.97
N TYR A 151 5.01 -21.58 23.37
CA TYR A 151 5.60 -21.49 22.04
C TYR A 151 4.66 -22.14 21.02
N LEU A 152 4.26 -21.36 20.01
CA LEU A 152 3.42 -21.83 18.91
C LEU A 152 4.29 -22.03 17.66
N ALA A 153 4.64 -23.28 17.38
CA ALA A 153 5.43 -23.64 16.21
C ALA A 153 4.53 -23.87 14.98
N PRO A 154 4.94 -23.44 13.78
CA PRO A 154 4.17 -23.70 12.56
C PRO A 154 4.29 -25.15 12.06
N LEU A 155 5.33 -25.87 12.49
CA LEU A 155 5.61 -27.25 12.09
C LEU A 155 5.84 -28.12 13.30
N ARG A 156 5.38 -29.37 13.22
CA ARG A 156 5.57 -30.38 14.27
C ARG A 156 7.05 -30.63 14.58
N LEU A 157 7.90 -30.70 13.54
CA LEU A 157 9.35 -30.88 13.72
C LEU A 157 9.97 -29.73 14.52
N LEU A 158 9.55 -28.49 14.27
CA LEU A 158 10.04 -27.32 15.02
C LEU A 158 9.52 -27.31 16.47
N ALA A 159 8.30 -27.81 16.72
CA ALA A 159 7.79 -27.97 18.08
C ALA A 159 8.65 -28.98 18.87
N ALA A 160 8.99 -30.11 18.24
CA ALA A 160 9.86 -31.14 18.83
C ALA A 160 11.28 -30.60 19.09
N GLU A 161 11.88 -29.91 18.11
CA GLU A 161 13.20 -29.30 18.24
C GLU A 161 13.27 -28.32 19.42
N VAL A 162 12.26 -27.45 19.57
CA VAL A 162 12.22 -26.49 20.68
C VAL A 162 11.95 -27.18 22.02
N TYR A 163 11.09 -28.19 22.04
CA TYR A 163 10.85 -29.01 23.24
C TYR A 163 12.16 -29.66 23.73
N GLU A 164 12.91 -30.31 22.84
CA GLU A 164 14.20 -30.94 23.17
C GLU A 164 15.25 -29.89 23.60
N THR A 165 15.26 -28.74 22.93
CA THR A 165 16.17 -27.62 23.25
C THR A 165 15.89 -27.04 24.64
N LEU A 166 14.63 -26.86 25.02
CA LEU A 166 14.26 -26.32 26.34
C LEU A 166 14.45 -27.35 27.45
N THR A 167 14.08 -28.61 27.19
CA THR A 167 14.28 -29.72 28.14
C THR A 167 15.76 -29.95 28.43
N SER A 168 16.63 -29.93 27.40
CA SER A 168 18.08 -30.06 27.57
C SER A 168 18.72 -28.88 28.33
N ARG A 169 18.05 -27.73 28.38
CA ARG A 169 18.43 -26.58 29.22
C ARG A 169 17.85 -26.66 30.64
N GLY A 170 17.15 -27.74 31.00
CA GLY A 170 16.54 -27.94 32.31
C GLY A 170 15.22 -27.18 32.52
N VAL A 171 14.61 -26.65 31.47
CA VAL A 171 13.30 -25.98 31.56
C VAL A 171 12.20 -27.02 31.47
N TYR A 172 11.30 -27.06 32.47
CA TYR A 172 10.15 -27.95 32.45
C TYR A 172 9.12 -27.46 31.43
N VAL A 173 8.90 -28.25 30.38
CA VAL A 173 7.99 -27.92 29.27
C VAL A 173 7.19 -29.16 28.87
N SER A 174 5.96 -28.94 28.42
CA SER A 174 5.15 -29.99 27.76
C SER A 174 5.11 -29.75 26.26
N LEU A 175 4.95 -30.83 25.49
CA LEU A 175 4.76 -30.79 24.04
C LEU A 175 3.33 -31.23 23.72
N GLN A 176 2.59 -30.39 22.99
CA GLN A 176 1.27 -30.73 22.51
C GLN A 176 1.18 -30.47 21.01
N THR A 177 0.87 -31.52 20.25
CA THR A 177 0.63 -31.49 18.81
C THR A 177 -0.66 -32.24 18.49
N GLY A 178 -1.13 -32.19 17.24
CA GLY A 178 -2.33 -32.93 16.85
C GLY A 178 -2.19 -34.46 16.97
N GLN A 179 -0.95 -34.98 16.97
CA GLN A 179 -0.68 -36.43 16.99
C GLN A 179 -0.01 -36.91 18.28
N GLU A 180 0.53 -36.00 19.11
CA GLU A 180 1.39 -36.36 20.23
C GLU A 180 1.22 -35.39 21.39
N LYS A 181 1.30 -35.93 22.61
CA LYS A 181 1.33 -35.18 23.86
C LYS A 181 2.44 -35.75 24.77
N ARG A 182 3.33 -34.89 25.28
CA ARG A 182 4.38 -35.22 26.27
C ARG A 182 4.34 -34.21 27.41
N GLU A 183 4.56 -34.67 28.64
CA GLU A 183 4.52 -33.90 29.90
C GLU A 183 5.86 -33.92 30.62
#